data_AF-A0A9E4GBS5-F1
#
_entry.id   AF-A0A9E4GBS5-F1
#
_cell.length_a   1.000
_cell.length_b   1.000
_cell.length_c   1.000
_cell.angle_alpha   90.00
_cell.angle_beta   90.00
_cell.angle_gamma   90.00
#
_symmetry.space_group_name_H-M   'P 1'
#
loop_
_entity.id
_entity.type
_entity.pdbx_description
1 polymer ?
#
loop_
_entity_poly.entity_id
_entity_poly.type
_entity_poly.pdbx_seq_one_letter_code
_entity_poly.pdbx_strand_id
1 'polypeptide(L)'
;MAGLAVTVAAAALPLSARAGSSLPGHASPAVAAERGRGLAKPAACTPGTLAQTEGPYYTPSTPRRANLREPDSRGEPLILRGLVLTPDCRPLSGAVIDLWHCDERGRYDNEGFRYRGHQVADGAGAFRFETIRPGRYAGRTPHFHVKVQGGTTARLTTQLYFPDLPRNNAGDAIYRDELLLHLRREDDTWQARRRLESPLHETAVAAHRAPHHDGEDGR
;
A
#
# COMPACT_ATOMS: atom_id res chain seq x y z
N MET A 1 -55.06 -76.55 -25.14
CA MET A 1 -55.78 -75.75 -24.13
C MET A 1 -55.53 -74.29 -24.46
N ALA A 2 -56.35 -73.64 -25.30
CA ALA A 2 -57.52 -72.81 -24.92
C ALA A 2 -57.09 -71.58 -24.08
N GLY A 3 -57.52 -70.34 -24.30
CA GLY A 3 -58.53 -69.69 -25.15
C GLY A 3 -58.43 -68.17 -24.90
N LEU A 4 -58.71 -67.34 -25.91
CA LEU A 4 -59.91 -66.48 -26.02
C LEU A 4 -59.88 -65.16 -25.22
N ALA A 5 -60.18 -64.08 -25.94
CA ALA A 5 -60.30 -62.69 -25.52
C ALA A 5 -61.46 -62.42 -24.53
N VAL A 6 -61.48 -61.22 -23.93
CA VAL A 6 -62.61 -60.25 -23.91
C VAL A 6 -62.19 -58.93 -23.24
N THR A 7 -62.64 -57.83 -23.84
CA THR A 7 -62.60 -56.40 -23.50
C THR A 7 -63.50 -55.99 -22.32
N VAL A 8 -63.16 -54.93 -21.56
CA VAL A 8 -64.11 -53.87 -21.10
C VAL A 8 -63.38 -52.52 -20.91
N ALA A 9 -64.03 -51.44 -21.35
CA ALA A 9 -63.61 -50.04 -21.34
C ALA A 9 -63.77 -49.34 -19.98
N ALA A 10 -63.09 -48.19 -19.78
CA ALA A 10 -63.57 -47.14 -18.88
C ALA A 10 -63.08 -45.75 -19.29
N ALA A 11 -63.97 -44.78 -19.10
CA ALA A 11 -64.05 -43.46 -19.70
C ALA A 11 -62.94 -42.45 -19.31
N ALA A 12 -62.72 -41.51 -20.24
CA ALA A 12 -61.99 -40.27 -20.02
C ALA A 12 -62.84 -39.24 -19.26
N LEU A 13 -62.19 -38.48 -18.37
CA LEU A 13 -62.66 -37.20 -17.85
C LEU A 13 -61.49 -36.20 -17.91
N PRO A 14 -61.73 -34.92 -18.28
CA PRO A 14 -60.67 -33.95 -18.46
C PRO A 14 -60.24 -33.37 -17.11
N LEU A 15 -58.93 -33.36 -16.84
CA LEU A 15 -58.37 -32.63 -15.70
C LEU A 15 -58.05 -31.20 -16.14
N SER A 16 -58.82 -30.24 -15.62
CA SER A 16 -58.62 -28.81 -15.81
C SER A 16 -57.19 -28.38 -15.48
N ALA A 17 -56.52 -27.75 -16.46
CA ALA A 17 -55.30 -27.00 -16.24
C ALA A 17 -55.61 -25.74 -15.41
N ARG A 18 -55.06 -25.66 -14.19
CA ARG A 18 -55.00 -24.40 -13.43
C ARG A 18 -53.82 -23.58 -13.94
N ALA A 19 -54.13 -22.42 -14.50
CA ALA A 19 -53.18 -21.37 -14.82
C ALA A 19 -52.46 -20.92 -13.54
N GLY A 20 -51.14 -21.10 -13.48
CA GLY A 20 -50.28 -20.48 -12.48
C GLY A 20 -49.98 -19.05 -12.91
N SER A 21 -50.42 -18.08 -12.12
CA SER A 21 -50.14 -16.66 -12.32
C SER A 21 -48.65 -16.39 -12.16
N SER A 22 -48.02 -15.90 -13.24
CA SER A 22 -46.67 -15.33 -13.25
C SER A 22 -46.64 -14.05 -12.41
N LEU A 23 -45.73 -14.00 -11.43
CA LEU A 23 -45.37 -12.76 -10.75
C LEU A 23 -44.41 -11.95 -11.63
N PRO A 24 -44.58 -10.62 -11.76
CA PRO A 24 -43.67 -9.77 -12.51
C PRO A 24 -42.30 -9.68 -11.83
N GLY A 25 -41.26 -10.09 -12.58
CA GLY A 25 -39.87 -9.86 -12.23
C GLY A 25 -39.59 -8.36 -12.12
N HIS A 26 -39.20 -7.91 -10.94
CA HIS A 26 -38.67 -6.58 -10.75
C HIS A 26 -37.26 -6.55 -11.33
N ALA A 27 -37.14 -5.97 -12.53
CA ALA A 27 -35.86 -5.61 -13.11
C ALA A 27 -35.14 -4.64 -12.16
N SER A 28 -34.02 -5.07 -11.58
CA SER A 28 -33.14 -4.16 -10.84
C SER A 28 -32.60 -3.10 -11.80
N PRO A 29 -32.68 -1.81 -11.46
CA PRO A 29 -32.09 -0.77 -12.28
C PRO A 29 -30.56 -0.79 -12.11
N ALA A 30 -29.90 -0.71 -13.26
CA ALA A 30 -28.54 -0.21 -13.53
C ALA A 30 -27.61 0.02 -12.32
N VAL A 31 -26.55 -0.80 -12.24
CA VAL A 31 -25.32 -0.44 -11.53
C VAL A 31 -24.61 0.64 -12.35
N ALA A 32 -24.99 1.89 -12.10
CA ALA A 32 -24.23 3.05 -12.54
C ALA A 32 -22.91 3.12 -11.74
N ALA A 33 -21.82 3.34 -12.46
CA ALA A 33 -20.48 3.50 -11.92
C ALA A 33 -20.39 4.62 -10.88
N GLU A 34 -20.01 4.31 -9.64
CA GLU A 34 -19.56 5.34 -8.68
C GLU A 34 -18.18 5.85 -9.11
N ARG A 35 -18.18 6.89 -9.93
CA ARG A 35 -17.05 7.81 -10.04
C ARG A 35 -17.04 8.72 -8.81
N GLY A 36 -15.93 8.69 -8.07
CA GLY A 36 -15.45 9.85 -7.31
C GLY A 36 -16.18 10.17 -6.01
N ARG A 37 -16.05 9.30 -4.99
CA ARG A 37 -16.01 9.83 -3.62
C ARG A 37 -14.61 10.36 -3.37
N GLY A 38 -14.45 11.68 -3.56
CA GLY A 38 -13.30 12.39 -3.04
C GLY A 38 -13.17 12.07 -1.55
N LEU A 39 -12.00 11.61 -1.14
CA LEU A 39 -11.67 11.36 0.27
C LEU A 39 -12.02 12.63 1.06
N ALA A 40 -12.98 12.53 1.99
CA ALA A 40 -13.34 13.63 2.86
C ALA A 40 -12.10 14.12 3.62
N LYS A 41 -11.94 15.44 3.71
CA LYS A 41 -10.84 16.09 4.44
C LYS A 41 -10.79 15.55 5.89
N PRO A 42 -9.65 15.01 6.36
CA PRO A 42 -9.52 14.59 7.75
C PRO A 42 -9.83 15.76 8.70
N ALA A 43 -10.58 15.49 9.77
CA ALA A 43 -10.86 16.45 10.82
C ALA A 43 -9.56 16.72 11.60
N ALA A 44 -8.88 17.81 11.23
CA ALA A 44 -7.61 18.30 11.75
C ALA A 44 -6.39 17.39 11.50
N CYS A 45 -5.29 18.00 11.04
CA CYS A 45 -4.00 17.34 11.00
C CYS A 45 -3.51 17.10 12.42
N THR A 46 -2.86 15.96 12.61
CA THR A 46 -2.05 15.72 13.81
C THR A 46 -0.86 16.70 13.76
N PRO A 47 -0.09 16.94 14.83
CA PRO A 47 1.21 17.58 14.65
C PRO A 47 2.01 16.84 13.57
N GLY A 48 2.67 17.60 12.69
CA GLY A 48 3.39 17.09 11.53
C GLY A 48 4.31 15.91 11.86
N THR A 49 4.58 15.04 10.88
CA THR A 49 5.40 13.85 11.10
C THR A 49 6.78 14.23 11.64
N LEU A 50 7.13 13.70 12.82
CA LEU A 50 8.38 14.04 13.50
C LEU A 50 9.58 13.71 12.61
N ALA A 51 10.48 14.69 12.45
CA ALA A 51 11.75 14.46 11.78
C ALA A 51 12.69 13.66 12.69
N GLN A 52 13.51 12.79 12.09
CA GLN A 52 14.55 12.03 12.78
C GLN A 52 15.83 11.99 11.95
N THR A 53 16.93 11.60 12.60
CA THR A 53 18.23 11.45 11.93
C THR A 53 18.12 10.51 10.73
N GLU A 54 18.86 10.85 9.66
CA GLU A 54 19.03 10.04 8.46
C GLU A 54 19.74 8.73 8.76
N GLY A 55 20.61 8.73 9.76
CA GLY A 55 21.55 7.64 9.99
C GLY A 55 22.67 7.61 8.93
N PRO A 56 23.65 6.72 9.11
CA PRO A 56 24.87 6.71 8.29
C PRO A 56 24.73 5.95 6.96
N TYR A 57 23.55 5.38 6.68
CA TYR A 57 23.35 4.42 5.59
C TYR A 57 22.44 4.95 4.47
N TYR A 58 22.25 6.26 4.32
CA TYR A 58 21.50 6.78 3.18
C TYR A 58 22.36 6.77 1.91
N THR A 59 21.79 6.29 0.80
CA THR A 59 22.42 6.30 -0.52
C THR A 59 21.51 7.09 -1.47
N PRO A 60 21.97 8.20 -2.07
CA PRO A 60 21.16 8.98 -3.00
C PRO A 60 21.01 8.26 -4.35
N SER A 61 20.21 8.84 -5.25
CA SER A 61 20.02 8.34 -6.63
C SER A 61 19.49 6.89 -6.68
N THR A 62 18.61 6.54 -5.74
CA THR A 62 17.99 5.22 -5.70
C THR A 62 17.16 4.96 -6.96
N PRO A 63 16.98 3.71 -7.39
CA PRO A 63 16.10 3.39 -8.52
C PRO A 63 14.63 3.62 -8.15
N ARG A 64 13.84 4.07 -9.13
CA ARG A 64 12.38 4.14 -8.97
C ARG A 64 11.80 2.72 -9.05
N ARG A 65 11.50 2.11 -7.90
CA ARG A 65 10.91 0.77 -7.84
C ARG A 65 10.00 0.59 -6.64
N ALA A 66 8.89 -0.12 -6.84
CA ALA A 66 7.94 -0.43 -5.78
C ALA A 66 8.33 -1.72 -5.03
N ASN A 67 8.90 -2.70 -5.74
CA ASN A 67 9.36 -3.95 -5.13
C ASN A 67 10.84 -3.84 -4.76
N LEU A 68 11.10 -3.81 -3.46
CA LEU A 68 12.42 -3.79 -2.85
C LEU A 68 12.85 -5.18 -2.36
N ARG A 69 11.98 -6.18 -2.47
CA ARG A 69 12.34 -7.57 -2.18
C ARG A 69 13.28 -8.07 -3.26
N GLU A 70 14.24 -8.86 -2.84
CA GLU A 70 15.21 -9.48 -3.70
C GLU A 70 14.89 -10.98 -3.79
N PRO A 71 15.31 -11.68 -4.86
CA PRO A 71 15.00 -13.09 -5.06
C PRO A 71 15.43 -13.99 -3.88
N ASP A 72 16.48 -13.61 -3.17
CA ASP A 72 17.06 -14.33 -2.03
C ASP A 72 16.62 -13.78 -0.66
N SER A 73 15.69 -12.80 -0.61
CA SER A 73 15.15 -12.27 0.64
C SER A 73 14.58 -13.36 1.54
N ARG A 74 14.98 -13.36 2.83
CA ARG A 74 14.51 -14.33 3.84
C ARG A 74 13.60 -13.74 4.91
N GLY A 75 13.45 -12.41 4.95
CA GLY A 75 12.55 -11.74 5.88
C GLY A 75 11.07 -11.94 5.53
N GLU A 76 10.22 -11.77 6.53
CA GLU A 76 8.76 -11.84 6.37
C GLU A 76 8.28 -10.79 5.35
N PRO A 77 7.49 -11.16 4.33
CA PRO A 77 6.97 -10.20 3.35
C PRO A 77 6.16 -9.09 4.00
N LEU A 78 6.35 -7.86 3.52
CA LEU A 78 5.65 -6.68 3.99
C LEU A 78 5.28 -5.76 2.83
N ILE A 79 4.03 -5.30 2.82
CA ILE A 79 3.55 -4.22 1.96
C ILE A 79 3.39 -2.96 2.82
N LEU A 80 4.16 -1.92 2.49
CA LEU A 80 4.04 -0.59 3.08
C LEU A 80 3.20 0.29 2.15
N ARG A 81 2.15 0.91 2.69
CA ARG A 81 1.32 1.89 1.98
C ARG A 81 1.22 3.16 2.78
N GLY A 82 1.08 4.28 2.11
CA GLY A 82 0.86 5.53 2.81
C GLY A 82 0.35 6.65 1.94
N LEU A 83 0.11 7.78 2.59
CA LEU A 83 -0.22 9.06 1.97
C LEU A 83 0.83 10.07 2.39
N VAL A 84 1.30 10.87 1.45
CA VAL A 84 2.05 12.10 1.71
C VAL A 84 1.07 13.25 1.69
N LEU A 85 1.06 14.04 2.76
CA LEU A 85 0.16 15.17 2.94
C LEU A 85 0.96 16.46 3.16
N THR A 86 0.39 17.60 2.78
CA THR A 86 0.84 18.93 3.20
C THR A 86 0.50 19.17 4.67
N PRO A 87 1.03 20.24 5.31
CA PRO A 87 0.65 20.63 6.66
C PRO A 87 -0.85 20.91 6.85
N ASP A 88 -1.57 21.24 5.76
CA ASP A 88 -3.02 21.47 5.75
C ASP A 88 -3.85 20.20 5.45
N CYS A 89 -3.23 19.01 5.51
CA CYS A 89 -3.82 17.70 5.23
C CYS A 89 -4.32 17.54 3.79
N ARG A 90 -3.67 18.20 2.83
CA ARG A 90 -3.96 17.98 1.42
C ARG A 90 -3.01 16.92 0.85
N PRO A 91 -3.48 16.00 -0.02
CA PRO A 91 -2.60 15.13 -0.78
C PRO A 91 -1.46 15.89 -1.45
N LEU A 92 -0.24 15.40 -1.27
CA LEU A 92 0.95 15.97 -1.89
C LEU A 92 1.39 15.10 -3.07
N SER A 93 0.80 15.38 -4.24
CA SER A 93 1.15 14.69 -5.47
C SER A 93 2.56 15.03 -5.94
N GLY A 94 3.26 14.07 -6.55
CA GLY A 94 4.59 14.27 -7.13
C GLY A 94 5.73 14.22 -6.12
N ALA A 95 5.46 14.09 -4.82
CA ALA A 95 6.50 13.98 -3.81
C ALA A 95 7.32 12.72 -4.05
N VAL A 96 8.65 12.81 -3.94
CA VAL A 96 9.53 11.64 -4.00
C VAL A 96 9.66 11.07 -2.60
N ILE A 97 9.43 9.77 -2.46
CA ILE A 97 9.54 9.03 -1.19
C ILE A 97 10.64 8.00 -1.37
N ASP A 98 11.79 8.23 -0.75
CA ASP A 98 12.84 7.23 -0.61
C ASP A 98 12.55 6.35 0.61
N LEU A 99 12.67 5.03 0.43
CA LEU A 99 12.59 4.03 1.48
C LEU A 99 13.91 3.26 1.51
N TRP A 100 14.50 3.12 2.70
CA TRP A 100 15.64 2.23 2.91
C TRP A 100 15.60 1.57 4.29
N HIS A 101 16.12 0.35 4.35
CA HIS A 101 16.28 -0.40 5.59
C HIS A 101 17.31 -1.52 5.43
N CYS A 102 17.64 -2.19 6.53
CA CYS A 102 18.49 -3.37 6.55
C CYS A 102 17.76 -4.65 6.13
N ASP A 103 18.53 -5.69 5.81
CA ASP A 103 18.04 -7.05 5.65
C ASP A 103 17.45 -7.62 6.95
N GLU A 104 16.90 -8.84 6.88
CA GLU A 104 16.34 -9.56 8.02
C GLU A 104 17.37 -9.86 9.14
N ARG A 105 18.67 -9.71 8.86
CA ARG A 105 19.78 -9.90 9.80
C ARG A 105 20.36 -8.57 10.31
N GLY A 106 19.76 -7.43 9.96
CA GLY A 106 20.23 -6.12 10.39
C GLY A 106 21.40 -5.55 9.58
N ARG A 107 21.68 -6.07 8.38
CA ARG A 107 22.77 -5.58 7.51
C ARG A 107 22.23 -4.64 6.44
N TYR A 108 22.84 -3.47 6.30
CA TYR A 108 22.57 -2.56 5.19
C TYR A 108 23.47 -2.90 4.00
N ASP A 109 22.92 -2.75 2.80
CA ASP A 109 23.70 -2.70 1.58
C ASP A 109 24.28 -1.29 1.41
N ASN A 110 25.60 -1.18 1.29
CA ASN A 110 26.32 0.08 1.10
C ASN A 110 27.00 0.16 -0.28
N GLU A 111 26.85 -0.86 -1.12
CA GLU A 111 27.48 -0.97 -2.44
C GLU A 111 26.44 -0.87 -3.56
N GLY A 112 25.20 -1.28 -3.29
CA GLY A 112 24.09 -1.22 -4.22
C GLY A 112 22.81 -0.63 -3.62
N PHE A 113 21.68 -1.09 -4.17
CA PHE A 113 20.35 -0.60 -3.80
C PHE A 113 19.47 -1.69 -3.17
N ARG A 114 20.04 -2.77 -2.62
CA ARG A 114 19.26 -3.82 -1.95
C ARG A 114 18.39 -3.22 -0.85
N TYR A 115 17.09 -3.55 -0.84
CA TYR A 115 16.12 -2.98 0.10
C TYR A 115 16.05 -1.44 0.11
N ARG A 116 16.38 -0.82 -1.03
CA ARG A 116 16.37 0.62 -1.26
C ARG A 116 15.67 0.95 -2.57
N GLY A 117 14.94 2.05 -2.58
CA GLY A 117 14.28 2.55 -3.77
C GLY A 117 13.39 3.74 -3.44
N HIS A 118 12.90 4.40 -4.48
CA HIS A 118 11.93 5.47 -4.30
C HIS A 118 10.66 5.26 -5.11
N GLN A 119 9.62 5.96 -4.67
CA GLN A 119 8.35 6.12 -5.37
C GLN A 119 8.04 7.60 -5.55
N VAL A 120 7.16 7.92 -6.49
CA VAL A 120 6.59 9.25 -6.65
C VAL A 120 5.14 9.14 -6.23
N ALA A 121 4.71 9.98 -5.29
CA ALA A 121 3.33 10.01 -4.81
C ALA A 121 2.36 10.33 -5.95
N ASP A 122 1.26 9.58 -6.04
CA ASP A 122 0.25 9.77 -7.09
C ASP A 122 -0.64 11.00 -6.86
N GLY A 123 -1.69 11.17 -7.67
CA GLY A 123 -2.63 12.30 -7.54
C GLY A 123 -3.37 12.35 -6.20
N ALA A 124 -3.47 11.23 -5.49
CA ALA A 124 -4.04 11.15 -4.15
C ALA A 124 -2.95 11.24 -3.06
N GLY A 125 -1.70 11.56 -3.43
CA GLY A 125 -0.56 11.59 -2.52
C GLY A 125 -0.11 10.19 -2.07
N ALA A 126 -0.59 9.12 -2.71
CA ALA A 126 -0.37 7.76 -2.25
C ALA A 126 0.95 7.18 -2.75
N PHE A 127 1.55 6.30 -1.94
CA PHE A 127 2.72 5.51 -2.30
C PHE A 127 2.58 4.06 -1.81
N ARG A 128 3.36 3.17 -2.41
CA ARG A 128 3.39 1.75 -2.06
C ARG A 128 4.78 1.14 -2.28
N PHE A 129 5.22 0.36 -1.30
CA PHE A 129 6.40 -0.51 -1.41
C PHE A 129 6.05 -1.95 -1.05
N GLU A 130 6.65 -2.91 -1.75
CA GLU A 130 6.79 -4.31 -1.36
C GLU A 130 8.20 -4.52 -0.85
N THR A 131 8.33 -5.06 0.35
CA THR A 131 9.63 -5.32 0.98
C THR A 131 9.51 -6.46 1.99
N ILE A 132 10.46 -6.55 2.92
CA ILE A 132 10.43 -7.44 4.08
C ILE A 132 10.36 -6.64 5.37
N ARG A 133 9.99 -7.31 6.47
CA ARG A 133 10.29 -6.79 7.81
C ARG A 133 11.81 -6.78 8.04
N PRO A 134 12.42 -5.65 8.40
CA PRO A 134 13.84 -5.55 8.66
C PRO A 134 14.21 -6.26 9.96
N GLY A 135 15.48 -6.69 10.05
CA GLY A 135 16.07 -7.18 11.28
C GLY A 135 16.44 -6.05 12.24
N ARG A 136 16.98 -6.43 13.40
CA ARG A 136 17.54 -5.48 14.37
C ARG A 136 18.98 -5.15 13.97
N TYR A 137 19.37 -3.87 13.97
CA TYR A 137 20.76 -3.47 13.77
C TYR A 137 21.28 -2.53 14.86
N ALA A 138 22.55 -2.70 15.24
CA ALA A 138 23.34 -1.79 16.08
C ALA A 138 22.56 -1.11 17.22
N GLY A 139 21.94 -1.91 18.11
CA GLY A 139 21.24 -1.38 19.28
C GLY A 139 19.85 -0.78 19.02
N ARG A 140 19.52 -0.42 17.77
CA ARG A 140 18.25 0.17 17.35
C ARG A 140 17.12 -0.87 17.32
N THR A 141 15.88 -0.43 17.45
CA THR A 141 14.72 -1.29 17.13
C THR A 141 14.59 -1.46 15.61
N PRO A 142 14.07 -2.56 15.06
CA PRO A 142 13.76 -2.64 13.62
C PRO A 142 12.92 -1.45 13.15
N HIS A 143 13.30 -0.84 12.03
CA HIS A 143 12.62 0.34 11.48
C HIS A 143 12.82 0.47 9.98
N PHE A 144 11.95 1.27 9.37
CA PHE A 144 12.18 1.83 8.05
C PHE A 144 12.71 3.24 8.17
N HIS A 145 13.69 3.61 7.36
CA HIS A 145 13.97 5.02 7.12
C HIS A 145 13.14 5.52 5.95
N VAL A 146 12.66 6.75 6.07
CA VAL A 146 11.89 7.41 5.01
C VAL A 146 12.42 8.82 4.80
N LYS A 147 12.59 9.20 3.54
CA LYS A 147 12.84 10.57 3.15
C LYS A 147 11.78 11.01 2.14
N VAL A 148 11.09 12.10 2.44
CA VAL A 148 10.10 12.72 1.55
C VAL A 148 10.70 14.01 1.01
N GLN A 149 10.70 14.16 -0.31
CA GLN A 149 11.30 15.29 -1.01
C GLN A 149 10.31 15.92 -1.98
N GLY A 150 10.38 17.25 -2.12
CA GLY A 150 9.66 18.03 -3.12
C GLY A 150 10.38 19.34 -3.37
N GLY A 151 10.65 19.66 -4.65
CA GLY A 151 11.38 20.85 -5.03
C GLY A 151 12.84 20.84 -4.56
N THR A 152 13.45 22.02 -4.50
CA THR A 152 14.90 22.15 -4.30
C THR A 152 15.34 22.12 -2.83
N THR A 153 14.51 22.56 -1.87
CA THR A 153 14.96 22.83 -0.50
C THR A 153 14.21 22.08 0.61
N ALA A 154 12.95 21.71 0.40
CA ALA A 154 12.14 21.14 1.48
C ALA A 154 12.19 19.60 1.48
N ARG A 155 12.48 19.04 2.65
CA ARG A 155 12.67 17.60 2.87
C ARG A 155 12.20 17.21 4.27
N LEU A 156 11.60 16.04 4.39
CA LEU A 156 11.40 15.35 5.67
C LEU A 156 12.28 14.11 5.66
N THR A 157 13.14 13.97 6.66
CA THR A 157 13.80 12.70 6.97
C THR A 157 13.22 12.19 8.29
N THR A 158 12.78 10.94 8.31
CA THR A 158 12.16 10.33 9.48
C THR A 158 12.41 8.81 9.50
N GLN A 159 11.94 8.13 10.54
CA GLN A 159 11.96 6.68 10.66
C GLN A 159 10.58 6.19 11.09
N LEU A 160 10.22 4.98 10.69
CA LEU A 160 8.93 4.35 11.01
C LEU A 160 9.17 3.06 11.79
N TYR A 161 8.47 2.93 12.91
CA TYR A 161 8.70 1.85 13.89
C TYR A 161 7.56 0.83 13.90
N PHE A 162 7.89 -0.38 14.35
CA PHE A 162 6.93 -1.48 14.45
C PHE A 162 6.30 -1.54 15.85
N PRO A 163 4.96 -1.58 15.97
CA PRO A 163 4.28 -1.54 17.26
C PRO A 163 4.37 -2.85 18.05
N ASP A 164 4.59 -3.97 17.37
CA ASP A 164 4.67 -5.32 17.93
C ASP A 164 6.06 -5.68 18.49
N LEU A 165 6.97 -4.69 18.61
CA LEU A 165 8.32 -4.87 19.14
C LEU A 165 8.58 -4.03 20.42
N PRO A 166 7.72 -4.08 21.45
CA PRO A 166 7.79 -3.15 22.58
C PRO A 166 9.12 -3.22 23.36
N ARG A 167 9.72 -4.42 23.49
CA ARG A 167 11.02 -4.58 24.16
C ARG A 167 12.17 -3.92 23.40
N ASN A 168 12.16 -4.04 22.07
CA ASN A 168 13.16 -3.40 21.23
C ASN A 168 12.97 -1.87 21.22
N ASN A 169 11.72 -1.42 21.11
CA ASN A 169 11.36 0.00 21.11
C ASN A 169 11.80 0.69 22.40
N ALA A 170 11.57 0.07 23.56
CA ALA A 170 12.00 0.60 24.87
C ALA A 170 13.52 0.75 25.01
N GLY A 171 14.30 -0.02 24.26
CA GLY A 171 15.77 0.02 24.28
C GLY A 171 16.40 0.99 23.27
N ASP A 172 15.60 1.66 22.44
CA ASP A 172 16.09 2.55 21.38
C ASP A 172 15.92 4.02 21.80
N ALA A 173 17.03 4.72 22.03
CA ALA A 173 17.04 6.09 22.55
C ALA A 173 16.31 7.12 21.66
N ILE A 174 16.19 6.85 20.35
CA ILE A 174 15.50 7.74 19.42
C ILE A 174 14.13 7.22 19.02
N TYR A 175 13.64 6.10 19.56
CA TYR A 175 12.28 5.63 19.31
C TYR A 175 11.24 6.69 19.73
N ARG A 176 10.17 6.80 18.94
CA ARG A 176 9.03 7.71 19.16
C ARG A 176 7.75 6.96 18.80
N ASP A 177 6.77 6.94 19.71
CA ASP A 177 5.52 6.21 19.51
C ASP A 177 4.63 6.88 18.45
N GLU A 178 4.79 8.20 18.26
CA GLU A 178 4.12 8.96 17.20
C GLU A 178 4.53 8.49 15.80
N LEU A 179 5.64 7.76 15.67
CA LEU A 179 6.19 7.24 14.41
C LEU A 179 5.90 5.75 14.19
N LEU A 180 5.00 5.16 15.00
CA LEU A 180 4.55 3.80 14.80
C LEU A 180 3.77 3.62 13.48
N LEU A 181 4.00 2.47 12.85
CA LEU A 181 3.20 1.96 11.75
C LEU A 181 1.86 1.42 12.27
N HIS A 182 0.79 1.57 11.48
CA HIS A 182 -0.40 0.75 11.66
C HIS A 182 -0.17 -0.59 10.98
N LEU A 183 -0.04 -1.65 11.79
CA LEU A 183 0.33 -2.98 11.32
C LEU A 183 -0.88 -3.91 11.39
N ARG A 184 -1.09 -4.70 10.34
CA ARG A 184 -2.01 -5.84 10.31
C ARG A 184 -1.39 -6.96 9.51
N ARG A 185 -1.84 -8.19 9.72
CA ARG A 185 -1.40 -9.35 8.94
C ARG A 185 -2.54 -9.79 8.02
N GLU A 186 -2.24 -9.97 6.74
CA GLU A 186 -3.13 -10.54 5.74
C GLU A 186 -2.40 -11.73 5.12
N ASP A 187 -2.89 -12.95 5.36
CA ASP A 187 -2.22 -14.20 5.02
C ASP A 187 -0.76 -14.23 5.55
N ASP A 188 0.20 -14.50 4.67
CA ASP A 188 1.64 -14.49 4.96
C ASP A 188 2.33 -13.17 4.65
N THR A 189 1.56 -12.08 4.51
CA THR A 189 2.09 -10.74 4.24
C THR A 189 1.67 -9.73 5.30
N TRP A 190 2.65 -9.06 5.88
CA TRP A 190 2.42 -7.92 6.73
C TRP A 190 1.95 -6.72 5.92
N GLN A 191 0.99 -5.99 6.45
CA GLN A 191 0.46 -4.80 5.83
C GLN A 191 0.66 -3.64 6.77
N ALA A 192 1.62 -2.77 6.42
CA ALA A 192 1.92 -1.56 7.16
C ALA A 192 1.28 -0.34 6.49
N ARG A 193 0.70 0.55 7.30
CA ARG A 193 0.16 1.83 6.84
C ARG A 193 0.74 2.99 7.63
N ARG A 194 1.03 4.09 6.95
CA ARG A 194 1.43 5.35 7.57
C ARG A 194 0.97 6.57 6.77
N ARG A 195 0.54 7.62 7.47
CA ARG A 195 0.42 8.96 6.89
C ARG A 195 1.70 9.75 7.19
N LEU A 196 2.25 10.38 6.16
CA LEU A 196 3.45 11.21 6.23
C LEU A 196 3.02 12.65 5.96
N GLU A 197 2.94 13.43 7.01
CA GLU A 197 2.70 14.87 6.91
C GLU A 197 4.04 15.55 6.70
N SER A 198 4.27 16.01 5.47
CA SER A 198 5.50 16.63 5.04
C SER A 198 5.45 18.14 5.33
N PRO A 199 6.58 18.79 5.68
CA PRO A 199 6.65 20.26 5.73
C PRO A 199 6.50 20.90 4.33
N LEU A 200 6.48 20.08 3.28
CA LEU A 200 6.27 20.49 1.91
C LEU A 200 4.85 21.03 1.69
N HIS A 201 4.78 22.20 1.06
CA HIS A 201 3.54 22.74 0.51
C HIS A 201 3.42 22.33 -0.96
N GLU A 202 2.19 22.34 -1.49
CA GLU A 202 1.89 21.92 -2.87
C GLU A 202 2.76 22.65 -3.93
N THR A 203 3.06 23.93 -3.70
CA THR A 203 3.92 24.74 -4.57
C THR A 203 5.39 24.29 -4.58
N ALA A 204 5.84 23.54 -3.56
CA ALA A 204 7.21 23.09 -3.46
C ALA A 204 7.48 21.88 -4.38
N VAL A 205 6.48 21.11 -4.81
CA VAL A 205 6.70 19.84 -5.53
C VAL A 205 6.84 20.04 -7.05
N ALA A 206 7.34 21.21 -7.48
CA ALA A 206 7.60 21.47 -8.89
C ALA A 206 8.58 20.44 -9.46
N ALA A 207 8.03 19.63 -10.37
CA ALA A 207 8.61 18.56 -11.17
C ALA A 207 10.12 18.35 -11.01
N HIS A 208 10.51 17.34 -10.23
CA HIS A 208 11.75 16.62 -10.51
C HIS A 208 11.52 15.76 -11.76
N ARG A 209 11.34 16.40 -12.92
CA ARG A 209 11.59 15.76 -14.22
C ARG A 209 13.09 15.50 -14.23
N ALA A 210 13.50 14.26 -13.95
CA ALA A 210 14.83 13.82 -14.30
C ALA A 210 15.02 14.05 -15.81
N PRO A 211 16.21 14.45 -16.28
CA PRO A 211 16.53 14.29 -17.69
C PRO A 211 16.56 12.79 -17.99
N HIS A 212 15.60 12.33 -18.79
CA HIS A 212 15.75 11.12 -19.57
C HIS A 212 16.98 11.33 -20.46
N HIS A 213 18.08 10.63 -20.17
CA HIS A 213 19.09 10.41 -21.19
C HIS A 213 18.72 9.07 -21.84
N ASP A 214 17.84 9.14 -22.83
CA ASP A 214 17.68 8.05 -23.78
C ASP A 214 18.99 8.02 -24.58
N GLY A 215 19.83 7.06 -24.26
CA GLY A 215 21.06 6.77 -24.97
C GLY A 215 20.76 5.90 -26.19
N GLU A 216 20.26 6.53 -27.26
CA GLU A 216 20.43 6.05 -28.63
C GLU A 216 21.22 7.13 -29.38
N ASP A 217 22.53 6.92 -29.59
CA ASP A 217 23.11 6.76 -30.93
C ASP A 217 24.64 6.60 -30.89
N GLY A 218 25.16 5.71 -31.73
CA GLY A 218 26.51 5.85 -32.30
C GLY A 218 27.64 4.93 -31.80
N ARG A 219 27.65 3.67 -32.26
CA ARG A 219 28.71 3.12 -33.14
C ARG A 219 28.43 1.70 -33.60
#